data_AF-A0A2X1KFE1-F1
#
_entry.id   AF-A0A2X1KFE1-F1
#
_cell.length_a   1.000
_cell.length_b   1.000
_cell.length_c   1.000
_cell.angle_alpha   90.00
_cell.angle_beta   90.00
_cell.angle_gamma   90.00
#
_symmetry.space_group_name_H-M   'P 1'
#
loop_
_entity.id
_entity.type
_entity.pdbx_description
1 polymer ?
#
loop_
_entity_poly.entity_id
_entity_poly.type
_entity_poly.pdbx_seq_one_letter_code
_entity_poly.pdbx_strand_id
1 'polypeptide(L)'
;MDIEWAKDGHTGKLFIVQARPETVRSRGQVMERYTLHSQGKIIAEGRAIGHRIGAGPVKVIHDISEMNRIEPGDVLVTDMTDPDWEPIMKKASAIVTNRGGRTCHAAIIARELGIPAVVGCGDATERMKDGENVTVSCAEGDTGYVYAELLEFSVKSSSVETMPDLPLKVMMNVGNPDRAFDFAWSAERRRGTCASGIYHQPYDWRPPTRTA
;
A
#
# COMPACT_ATOMS: atom_id res chain seq x y z
N MET A 1 -3.72 11.39 -1.97
CA MET A 1 -4.62 12.27 -1.15
C MET A 1 -5.86 11.46 -0.87
N ASP A 2 -6.20 11.25 0.40
CA ASP A 2 -7.36 10.43 0.81
C ASP A 2 -8.61 11.31 0.85
N ILE A 3 -9.66 10.92 0.13
CA ILE A 3 -10.87 11.71 -0.06
C ILE A 3 -12.08 10.83 0.21
N GLU A 4 -12.83 11.20 1.25
CA GLU A 4 -14.13 10.61 1.55
C GLU A 4 -15.23 11.50 0.97
N TRP A 5 -16.23 10.87 0.36
CA TRP A 5 -17.34 11.58 -0.28
C TRP A 5 -18.68 10.88 -0.01
N ALA A 6 -19.76 11.66 -0.06
CA ALA A 6 -21.12 11.19 0.11
C ALA A 6 -22.02 11.70 -1.03
N LYS A 7 -23.00 10.90 -1.42
CA LYS A 7 -24.06 11.30 -2.36
C LYS A 7 -25.38 11.42 -1.61
N ASP A 8 -25.98 12.61 -1.64
CA ASP A 8 -27.30 12.80 -1.04
C ASP A 8 -28.38 12.07 -1.87
N GLY A 9 -29.20 11.26 -1.18
CA GLY A 9 -30.26 10.47 -1.80
C GLY A 9 -31.44 11.29 -2.31
N HIS A 10 -31.67 12.50 -1.78
CA HIS A 10 -32.77 13.37 -2.20
C HIS A 10 -32.39 14.30 -3.34
N THR A 11 -31.25 14.99 -3.21
CA THR A 11 -30.80 15.96 -4.22
C THR A 11 -29.88 15.37 -5.29
N GLY A 12 -29.33 14.17 -5.07
CA GLY A 12 -28.39 13.52 -5.98
C GLY A 12 -27.00 14.15 -6.02
N LYS A 13 -26.76 15.20 -5.21
CA LYS A 13 -25.49 15.94 -5.20
C LYS A 13 -24.40 15.16 -4.47
N LEU A 14 -23.15 15.35 -4.95
CA LEU A 14 -21.94 14.80 -4.34
C LEU A 14 -21.31 15.84 -3.40
N PHE A 15 -20.90 15.39 -2.23
CA PHE A 15 -20.23 16.20 -1.22
C PHE A 15 -18.94 15.52 -0.81
N ILE A 16 -17.86 16.31 -0.66
CA ILE A 16 -16.64 15.84 -0.01
C ILE A 16 -16.84 16.01 1.49
N VAL A 17 -16.71 14.92 2.26
CA VAL A 17 -16.90 14.94 3.72
C VAL A 17 -15.57 15.06 4.45
N GLN A 18 -14.50 14.54 3.87
CA GLN A 18 -13.15 14.64 4.42
C GLN A 18 -12.11 14.59 3.30
N ALA A 19 -11.05 15.40 3.42
CA ALA A 19 -9.87 15.31 2.57
C ALA A 19 -8.63 15.40 3.44
N ARG A 20 -7.73 14.42 3.34
CA ARG A 20 -6.47 14.38 4.08
C ARG A 20 -5.28 14.13 3.14
N PRO A 21 -4.12 14.77 3.37
CA PRO A 21 -2.89 14.39 2.71
C PRO A 21 -2.60 12.92 3.04
N GLU A 22 -2.33 12.12 2.00
CA GLU A 22 -1.99 10.71 2.18
C GLU A 22 -0.64 10.63 2.89
N THR A 23 -0.64 10.16 4.13
CA THR A 23 0.45 10.45 5.08
C THR A 23 1.59 9.42 5.05
N VAL A 24 1.47 8.39 4.22
CA VAL A 24 2.21 7.13 4.39
C VAL A 24 3.57 7.10 3.67
N ARG A 25 3.81 7.96 2.67
CA ARG A 25 5.06 7.95 1.88
C ARG A 25 6.02 9.10 2.22
N SER A 26 6.01 9.62 3.45
CA SER A 26 6.72 10.88 3.76
C SER A 26 8.13 10.75 4.38
N ARG A 27 8.70 9.55 4.58
CA ARG A 27 9.95 9.41 5.37
C ARG A 27 11.12 8.61 4.80
N GLY A 28 11.11 8.20 3.52
CA GLY A 28 12.24 7.46 2.93
C GLY A 28 12.68 8.00 1.57
N GLN A 29 13.91 8.48 1.47
CA GLN A 29 14.60 8.82 0.20
C GLN A 29 15.08 7.57 -0.59
N VAL A 30 14.60 6.39 -0.19
CA VAL A 30 14.98 5.08 -0.72
C VAL A 30 13.74 4.43 -1.32
N MET A 31 13.76 4.25 -2.63
CA MET A 31 12.74 3.48 -3.34
C MET A 31 13.13 2.01 -3.26
N GLU A 32 12.32 1.21 -2.57
CA GLU A 32 12.47 -0.25 -2.51
C GLU A 32 11.57 -0.90 -3.55
N ARG A 33 12.15 -1.71 -4.43
CA ARG A 33 11.41 -2.52 -5.39
C ARG A 33 11.59 -4.00 -5.04
N TYR A 34 10.47 -4.65 -4.72
CA TYR A 34 10.42 -6.08 -4.49
C TYR A 34 10.17 -6.79 -5.82
N THR A 35 10.85 -7.89 -6.07
CA THR A 35 10.66 -8.70 -7.27
C THR A 35 10.74 -10.15 -6.89
N LEU A 36 9.65 -10.87 -7.13
CA LEU A 36 9.55 -12.31 -6.96
C LEU A 36 10.23 -12.98 -8.16
N HIS A 37 11.15 -13.92 -7.90
CA HIS A 37 11.92 -14.60 -8.96
C HIS A 37 11.37 -15.98 -9.32
N SER A 38 10.44 -16.48 -8.52
CA SER A 38 9.88 -17.82 -8.64
C SER A 38 8.36 -17.76 -8.76
N GLN A 39 7.79 -18.73 -9.46
CA GLN A 39 6.35 -18.94 -9.47
C GLN A 39 6.04 -20.05 -8.48
N GLY A 40 5.12 -19.76 -7.55
CA GLY A 40 4.61 -20.73 -6.59
C GLY A 40 3.15 -21.07 -6.87
N LYS A 41 2.64 -22.08 -6.15
CA LYS A 41 1.21 -22.36 -6.14
C LYS A 41 0.49 -21.26 -5.36
N ILE A 42 -0.46 -20.58 -6.00
CA ILE A 42 -1.33 -19.61 -5.33
C ILE A 42 -2.33 -20.36 -4.44
N ILE A 43 -2.43 -19.98 -3.18
CA ILE A 43 -3.37 -20.55 -2.20
C ILE A 43 -4.49 -19.58 -1.82
N ALA A 44 -4.24 -18.28 -1.91
CA ALA A 44 -5.24 -17.23 -1.78
C ALA A 44 -4.86 -16.02 -2.64
N GLU A 45 -5.86 -15.26 -3.06
CA GLU A 45 -5.69 -13.99 -3.77
C GLU A 45 -6.70 -12.97 -3.23
N GLY A 46 -6.35 -11.69 -3.35
CA GLY A 46 -7.20 -10.60 -2.89
C GLY A 46 -6.67 -9.26 -3.37
N ARG A 47 -7.06 -8.19 -2.69
CA ARG A 47 -6.59 -6.84 -3.02
C ARG A 47 -5.22 -6.61 -2.38
N ALA A 48 -4.23 -6.26 -3.19
CA ALA A 48 -2.91 -5.89 -2.71
C ALA A 48 -2.95 -4.53 -2.00
N ILE A 49 -2.30 -4.48 -0.84
CA ILE A 49 -2.08 -3.28 -0.06
C ILE A 49 -0.56 -3.09 0.08
N GLY A 50 -0.05 -2.03 -0.54
CA GLY A 50 1.39 -1.78 -0.64
C GLY A 50 2.00 -2.47 -1.87
N HIS A 51 3.32 -2.61 -1.86
CA HIS A 51 4.14 -3.08 -2.99
C HIS A 51 5.32 -3.95 -2.51
N ARG A 52 5.25 -4.41 -1.26
CA ARG A 52 6.26 -5.25 -0.61
C ARG A 52 5.89 -6.72 -0.73
N ILE A 53 6.85 -7.57 -0.38
CA ILE A 53 6.65 -9.01 -0.23
C ILE A 53 7.04 -9.37 1.19
N GLY A 54 6.21 -10.15 1.87
CA GLY A 54 6.46 -10.69 3.21
C GLY A 54 6.32 -12.20 3.19
N ALA A 55 7.09 -12.90 4.00
CA ALA A 55 7.07 -14.36 4.03
C ALA A 55 7.33 -14.85 5.46
N GLY A 56 6.72 -15.98 5.81
CA GLY A 56 6.83 -16.56 7.14
C GLY A 56 5.80 -17.65 7.39
N PRO A 57 5.81 -18.23 8.61
CA PRO A 57 4.81 -19.20 9.00
C PRO A 57 3.46 -18.51 9.24
N VAL A 58 2.39 -19.18 8.85
CA VAL A 58 1.02 -18.71 9.03
C VAL A 58 0.63 -18.80 10.50
N LYS A 59 0.03 -17.72 11.00
CA LYS A 59 -0.73 -17.71 12.23
C LYS A 59 -2.17 -17.32 11.96
N VAL A 60 -3.06 -18.32 12.03
CA VAL A 60 -4.50 -18.10 12.01
C VAL A 60 -4.95 -17.68 13.41
N ILE A 61 -5.46 -16.46 13.49
CA ILE A 61 -5.94 -15.82 14.72
C ILE A 61 -7.40 -15.43 14.48
N HIS A 62 -8.32 -15.99 15.27
CA HIS A 62 -9.75 -15.70 15.14
C HIS A 62 -10.20 -14.60 16.09
N ASP A 63 -9.55 -14.50 17.26
CA ASP A 63 -9.89 -13.55 18.30
C ASP A 63 -8.63 -12.89 18.89
N ILE A 64 -8.78 -11.66 19.36
CA ILE A 64 -7.66 -10.90 19.91
C ILE A 64 -7.06 -11.51 21.19
N SER A 65 -7.83 -12.31 21.94
CA SER A 65 -7.31 -13.06 23.10
C SER A 65 -6.14 -13.99 22.73
N GLU A 66 -6.03 -14.34 21.45
CA GLU A 66 -4.98 -15.18 20.90
C GLU A 66 -3.73 -14.39 20.47
N MET A 67 -3.68 -13.08 20.70
CA MET A 67 -2.59 -12.17 20.29
C MET A 67 -1.19 -12.62 20.71
N ASN A 68 -1.09 -13.39 21.81
CA ASN A 68 0.18 -13.91 22.32
C ASN A 68 0.76 -15.03 21.44
N ARG A 69 0.00 -15.57 20.51
CA ARG A 69 0.43 -16.63 19.57
C ARG A 69 1.23 -16.09 18.39
N ILE A 70 1.21 -14.78 18.14
CA ILE A 70 1.96 -14.15 17.04
C ILE A 70 3.38 -13.80 17.49
N GLU A 71 4.33 -14.29 16.71
CA GLU A 71 5.75 -13.98 16.82
C GLU A 71 6.22 -13.05 15.70
N PRO A 72 7.32 -12.31 15.91
CA PRO A 72 7.93 -11.50 14.86
C PRO A 72 8.31 -12.35 13.64
N GLY A 73 7.83 -11.95 12.47
CA GLY A 73 8.07 -12.68 11.21
C GLY A 73 6.90 -13.54 10.74
N ASP A 74 5.88 -13.76 11.57
CA ASP A 74 4.70 -14.54 11.21
C ASP A 74 3.83 -13.83 10.16
N VAL A 75 3.10 -14.61 9.38
CA VAL A 75 2.03 -14.12 8.52
C VAL A 75 0.71 -14.19 9.27
N LEU A 76 0.16 -13.03 9.64
CA LEU A 76 -1.13 -12.93 10.33
C LEU A 76 -2.26 -13.24 9.35
N VAL A 77 -3.09 -14.24 9.67
CA VAL A 77 -4.29 -14.59 8.91
C VAL A 77 -5.51 -14.48 9.83
N THR A 78 -6.50 -13.67 9.47
CA THR A 78 -7.72 -13.44 10.27
C THR A 78 -8.93 -13.10 9.38
N ASP A 79 -10.15 -13.14 9.90
CA ASP A 79 -11.34 -12.75 9.14
C ASP A 79 -11.39 -11.22 8.93
N MET A 80 -11.13 -10.47 10.00
CA MET A 80 -11.18 -9.01 10.06
C MET A 80 -10.28 -8.49 11.19
N THR A 81 -9.83 -7.23 11.10
CA THR A 81 -9.11 -6.57 12.19
C THR A 81 -9.86 -5.33 12.68
N ASP A 82 -9.65 -5.00 13.95
CA ASP A 82 -10.09 -3.79 14.62
C ASP A 82 -8.87 -3.07 15.26
N PRO A 83 -9.03 -1.85 15.81
CA PRO A 83 -7.92 -1.06 16.36
C PRO A 83 -7.07 -1.77 17.43
N ASP A 84 -7.64 -2.73 18.15
CA ASP A 84 -6.91 -3.40 19.23
C ASP A 84 -5.82 -4.35 18.67
N TRP A 85 -5.85 -4.68 17.37
CA TRP A 85 -4.89 -5.56 16.69
C TRP A 85 -3.59 -4.85 16.29
N GLU A 86 -3.51 -3.52 16.40
CA GLU A 86 -2.32 -2.76 16.01
C GLU A 86 -0.98 -3.29 16.60
N PRO A 87 -0.89 -3.70 17.88
CA PRO A 87 0.36 -4.18 18.46
C PRO A 87 0.87 -5.47 17.81
N ILE A 88 -0.03 -6.36 17.39
CA ILE A 88 0.34 -7.63 16.74
C ILE A 88 0.61 -7.45 15.25
N MET A 89 -0.11 -6.54 14.59
CA MET A 89 0.14 -6.22 13.18
C MET A 89 1.58 -5.76 12.98
N LYS A 90 2.16 -5.00 13.92
CA LYS A 90 3.57 -4.56 13.89
C LYS A 90 4.60 -5.69 13.92
N LYS A 91 4.24 -6.87 14.43
CA LYS A 91 5.13 -8.05 14.49
C LYS A 91 5.06 -8.87 13.22
N ALA A 92 3.93 -8.83 12.52
CA ALA A 92 3.68 -9.65 11.35
C ALA A 92 4.58 -9.24 10.16
N SER A 93 5.07 -10.22 9.42
CA SER A 93 5.78 -10.01 8.15
C SER A 93 4.82 -9.69 7.00
N ALA A 94 3.59 -10.19 7.09
CA ALA A 94 2.50 -9.91 6.17
C ALA A 94 1.14 -10.14 6.83
N ILE A 95 0.08 -9.57 6.24
CA ILE A 95 -1.28 -9.67 6.78
C ILE A 95 -2.22 -10.18 5.68
N VAL A 96 -3.03 -11.17 5.99
CA VAL A 96 -4.02 -11.74 5.09
C VAL A 96 -5.38 -11.70 5.78
N THR A 97 -6.40 -11.16 5.11
CA THR A 97 -7.75 -11.09 5.67
C THR A 97 -8.81 -11.61 4.71
N ASN A 98 -9.78 -12.35 5.23
CA ASN A 98 -10.92 -12.83 4.44
C ASN A 98 -11.77 -11.66 3.93
N ARG A 99 -12.02 -10.67 4.78
CA ARG A 99 -12.90 -9.54 4.48
C ARG A 99 -12.13 -8.24 4.48
N GLY A 100 -12.61 -7.31 3.67
CA GLY A 100 -12.06 -5.97 3.62
C GLY A 100 -11.87 -5.46 2.20
N GLY A 101 -11.60 -4.17 2.10
CA GLY A 101 -11.31 -3.49 0.85
C GLY A 101 -10.13 -2.54 1.02
N ARG A 102 -9.86 -1.73 0.00
CA ARG A 102 -8.72 -0.79 0.02
C ARG A 102 -8.77 0.24 1.17
N THR A 103 -9.92 0.39 1.83
CA THR A 103 -10.19 1.35 2.90
C THR A 103 -10.57 0.68 4.23
N CYS A 104 -10.43 -0.64 4.36
CA CYS A 104 -10.69 -1.29 5.64
C CYS A 104 -9.57 -0.99 6.64
N HIS A 105 -9.83 -1.26 7.92
CA HIS A 105 -8.88 -1.05 9.00
C HIS A 105 -7.51 -1.71 8.73
N ALA A 106 -7.51 -3.00 8.39
CA ALA A 106 -6.30 -3.74 8.00
C ALA A 106 -5.50 -3.04 6.89
N ALA A 107 -6.19 -2.54 5.86
CA ALA A 107 -5.55 -1.89 4.71
C ALA A 107 -4.90 -0.54 5.08
N ILE A 108 -5.55 0.24 5.93
CA ILE A 108 -5.03 1.55 6.36
C ILE A 108 -3.76 1.34 7.22
N ILE A 109 -3.86 0.52 8.25
CA ILE A 109 -2.74 0.28 9.18
C ILE A 109 -1.58 -0.44 8.50
N ALA A 110 -1.84 -1.41 7.61
CA ALA A 110 -0.79 -2.09 6.87
C ALA A 110 0.04 -1.10 6.01
N ARG A 111 -0.61 -0.12 5.37
CA ARG A 111 0.09 0.94 4.65
C ARG A 111 0.96 1.74 5.61
N GLU A 112 0.39 2.23 6.70
CA GLU A 112 1.09 3.07 7.69
C GLU A 112 2.33 2.40 8.28
N LEU A 113 2.25 1.10 8.55
CA LEU A 113 3.35 0.30 9.07
C LEU A 113 4.31 -0.19 7.97
N GLY A 114 3.94 -0.03 6.69
CA GLY A 114 4.69 -0.55 5.56
C GLY A 114 4.74 -2.08 5.51
N ILE A 115 3.68 -2.75 5.97
CA ILE A 115 3.57 -4.21 5.98
C ILE A 115 2.73 -4.63 4.75
N PRO A 116 3.17 -5.59 3.93
CA PRO A 116 2.36 -6.07 2.82
C PRO A 116 1.08 -6.73 3.36
N ALA A 117 -0.07 -6.37 2.77
CA ALA A 117 -1.32 -7.00 3.13
C ALA A 117 -2.16 -7.38 1.91
N VAL A 118 -2.82 -8.54 1.99
CA VAL A 118 -3.80 -9.00 1.02
C VAL A 118 -5.14 -9.10 1.71
N VAL A 119 -6.09 -8.28 1.26
CA VAL A 119 -7.39 -8.15 1.92
C VAL A 119 -8.53 -8.59 1.01
N GLY A 120 -9.58 -9.15 1.60
CA GLY A 120 -10.74 -9.61 0.85
C GLY A 120 -10.53 -10.96 0.16
N CYS A 121 -9.76 -11.88 0.78
CA CYS A 121 -9.46 -13.20 0.22
C CYS A 121 -10.66 -14.18 0.23
N GLY A 122 -11.71 -13.88 0.99
CA GLY A 122 -12.88 -14.74 1.14
C GLY A 122 -12.72 -15.83 2.20
N ASP A 123 -11.85 -16.80 1.97
CA ASP A 123 -11.75 -18.05 2.76
C ASP A 123 -10.28 -18.42 3.12
N ALA A 124 -9.44 -17.42 3.37
CA ALA A 124 -8.03 -17.62 3.72
C ALA A 124 -7.86 -18.34 5.06
N THR A 125 -8.70 -18.03 6.06
CA THR A 125 -8.64 -18.69 7.38
C THR A 125 -8.95 -20.19 7.33
N GLU A 126 -9.70 -20.63 6.33
CA GLU A 126 -10.09 -22.02 6.13
C GLU A 126 -9.09 -22.78 5.26
N ARG A 127 -8.47 -22.09 4.30
CA ARG A 127 -7.50 -22.69 3.36
C ARG A 127 -6.11 -22.85 3.95
N MET A 128 -5.69 -21.90 4.77
CA MET A 128 -4.33 -21.83 5.31
C MET A 128 -4.26 -22.49 6.68
N LYS A 129 -3.17 -23.18 6.98
CA LYS A 129 -2.99 -23.85 8.28
C LYS A 129 -1.92 -23.18 9.11
N ASP A 130 -2.12 -23.20 10.42
CA ASP A 130 -1.11 -22.75 11.37
C ASP A 130 0.25 -23.43 11.15
N GLY A 131 1.31 -22.62 11.10
CA GLY A 131 2.68 -23.07 10.88
C GLY A 131 3.04 -23.34 9.41
N GLU A 132 2.10 -23.24 8.48
CA GLU A 132 2.38 -23.36 7.06
C GLU A 132 3.23 -22.17 6.59
N ASN A 133 4.32 -22.43 5.88
CA ASN A 133 5.13 -21.37 5.32
C ASN A 133 4.47 -20.81 4.06
N VAL A 134 4.35 -19.49 3.99
CA VAL A 134 3.73 -18.81 2.84
C VAL A 134 4.49 -17.55 2.47
N THR A 135 4.31 -17.12 1.22
CA THR A 135 4.83 -15.86 0.71
C THR A 135 3.70 -14.99 0.23
N VAL A 136 3.57 -13.80 0.80
CA VAL A 136 2.55 -12.81 0.48
C VAL A 136 3.15 -11.73 -0.41
N SER A 137 2.71 -11.66 -1.66
CA SER A 137 3.18 -10.71 -2.66
C SER A 137 2.15 -9.64 -2.95
N CYS A 138 2.54 -8.37 -2.73
CA CYS A 138 1.80 -7.19 -3.19
C CYS A 138 2.56 -6.47 -4.32
N ALA A 139 3.63 -7.06 -4.86
CA ALA A 139 4.51 -6.40 -5.83
C ALA A 139 4.03 -6.52 -7.29
N GLU A 140 3.00 -7.33 -7.54
CA GLU A 140 2.57 -7.73 -8.89
C GLU A 140 1.43 -6.87 -9.47
N GLY A 141 0.92 -5.90 -8.71
CA GLY A 141 -0.10 -4.96 -9.16
C GLY A 141 -1.20 -4.74 -8.13
N ASP A 142 -2.43 -4.58 -8.62
CA ASP A 142 -3.62 -4.35 -7.78
C ASP A 142 -4.12 -5.60 -7.06
N THR A 143 -3.79 -6.77 -7.61
CA THR A 143 -4.08 -8.08 -7.02
C THR A 143 -2.88 -8.52 -6.19
N GLY A 144 -3.15 -8.91 -4.96
CA GLY A 144 -2.16 -9.51 -4.06
C GLY A 144 -2.32 -11.02 -4.06
N TYR A 145 -1.20 -11.73 -4.04
CA TYR A 145 -1.16 -13.18 -4.10
C TYR A 145 -0.50 -13.73 -2.84
N VAL A 146 -1.06 -14.82 -2.34
CA VAL A 146 -0.46 -15.64 -1.31
C VAL A 146 -0.04 -16.94 -1.95
N TYR A 147 1.27 -17.19 -1.94
CA TYR A 147 1.88 -18.39 -2.48
C TYR A 147 2.16 -19.38 -1.35
N ALA A 148 2.00 -20.67 -1.66
CA ALA A 148 2.53 -21.73 -0.83
C ALA A 148 4.07 -21.65 -0.80
N GLU A 149 4.63 -22.01 0.36
CA GLU A 149 6.06 -22.05 0.64
C GLU A 149 6.75 -20.68 0.72
N LEU A 150 8.03 -20.70 1.11
CA LEU A 150 8.89 -19.53 1.11
C LEU A 150 9.53 -19.39 -0.26
N LEU A 151 9.06 -18.41 -1.02
CA LEU A 151 9.58 -18.09 -2.35
C LEU A 151 10.72 -17.09 -2.25
N GLU A 152 11.71 -17.25 -3.11
CA GLU A 152 12.82 -16.30 -3.20
C GLU A 152 12.38 -15.01 -3.90
N PHE A 153 12.64 -13.87 -3.26
CA PHE A 153 12.45 -12.55 -3.81
C PHE A 153 13.65 -11.65 -3.52
N SER A 154 13.92 -10.69 -4.40
CA SER A 154 14.94 -9.66 -4.16
C SER A 154 14.33 -8.32 -3.83
N VAL A 155 15.01 -7.58 -2.97
CA VAL A 155 14.72 -6.17 -2.70
C VAL A 155 15.82 -5.31 -3.32
N LYS A 156 15.46 -4.47 -4.29
CA LYS A 156 16.37 -3.46 -4.82
C LYS A 156 16.05 -2.12 -4.18
N SER A 157 16.95 -1.63 -3.35
CA SER A 157 16.91 -0.25 -2.83
C SER A 157 17.66 0.68 -3.78
N SER A 158 17.02 1.77 -4.22
CA SER A 158 17.69 2.84 -4.94
C SER A 158 17.55 4.14 -4.17
N SER A 159 18.67 4.79 -3.86
CA SER A 159 18.64 6.13 -3.26
C SER A 159 18.58 7.18 -4.37
N VAL A 160 17.71 8.17 -4.20
CA VAL A 160 17.56 9.29 -5.15
C VAL A 160 18.70 10.33 -4.96
N GLU A 161 19.70 10.04 -4.15
CA GLU A 161 20.79 10.97 -3.80
C GLU A 161 21.94 10.98 -4.80
N THR A 162 22.11 9.91 -5.59
CA THR A 162 23.24 9.75 -6.52
C THR A 162 22.93 10.15 -7.96
N MET A 163 21.80 10.85 -8.21
CA MET A 163 21.45 11.26 -9.57
C MET A 163 22.28 12.48 -10.01
N PRO A 164 22.90 12.45 -11.22
CA PRO A 164 23.65 13.58 -11.74
C PRO A 164 22.74 14.77 -12.04
N ASP A 165 23.29 15.97 -11.96
CA ASP A 165 22.56 17.16 -12.39
C ASP A 165 22.39 17.20 -13.91
N LEU A 166 21.14 17.22 -14.39
CA LEU A 166 20.78 17.32 -15.80
C LEU A 166 20.34 18.75 -16.12
N PRO A 167 20.70 19.27 -17.29
CA PRO A 167 20.36 20.63 -17.71
C PRO A 167 18.89 20.81 -18.10
N LEU A 168 18.06 19.75 -18.05
CA LEU A 168 16.66 19.76 -18.48
C LEU A 168 15.73 19.15 -17.42
N LYS A 169 14.45 19.55 -17.48
CA LYS A 169 13.38 18.95 -16.67
C LYS A 169 12.84 17.71 -17.38
N VAL A 170 12.86 16.58 -16.67
CA VAL A 170 12.28 15.32 -17.16
C VAL A 170 10.83 15.26 -16.68
N MET A 171 9.90 15.13 -17.62
CA MET A 171 8.47 14.95 -17.35
C MET A 171 8.03 13.59 -17.87
N MET A 172 7.09 12.93 -17.17
CA MET A 172 6.55 11.64 -17.58
C MET A 172 5.03 11.68 -17.58
N ASN A 173 4.42 11.20 -18.67
CA ASN A 173 2.98 10.98 -18.71
C ASN A 173 2.66 9.71 -17.94
N VAL A 174 2.07 9.87 -16.76
CA VAL A 174 1.65 8.76 -15.92
C VAL A 174 0.12 8.67 -15.94
N GLY A 175 -0.40 7.65 -16.63
CA GLY A 175 -1.84 7.39 -16.69
C GLY A 175 -2.39 6.55 -15.53
N ASN A 176 -1.50 6.00 -14.69
CA ASN A 176 -1.89 5.20 -13.53
C ASN A 176 -1.60 5.98 -12.23
N PRO A 177 -2.64 6.38 -11.47
CA PRO A 177 -2.48 7.19 -10.27
C PRO A 177 -1.67 6.49 -9.17
N ASP A 178 -1.77 5.16 -9.05
CA ASP A 178 -1.03 4.39 -8.04
C ASP A 178 0.49 4.43 -8.28
N ARG A 179 0.91 4.59 -9.55
CA ARG A 179 2.32 4.74 -9.92
C ARG A 179 2.79 6.19 -9.96
N ALA A 180 1.88 7.16 -9.95
CA ALA A 180 2.23 8.57 -10.08
C ALA A 180 3.13 9.04 -8.92
N PHE A 181 2.88 8.57 -7.70
CA PHE A 181 3.72 8.88 -6.55
C PHE A 181 5.11 8.25 -6.65
N ASP A 182 5.22 6.99 -7.08
CA ASP A 182 6.53 6.34 -7.28
C ASP A 182 7.41 7.10 -8.28
N PHE A 183 6.79 7.71 -9.31
CA PHE A 183 7.50 8.54 -10.29
C PHE A 183 7.71 9.99 -9.84
N ALA A 184 6.81 10.56 -9.04
CA ALA A 184 6.95 11.92 -8.53
C ALA A 184 8.31 12.11 -7.86
N TRP A 185 8.72 11.18 -6.99
CA TRP A 185 10.01 11.23 -6.29
C TRP A 185 11.24 11.18 -7.21
N SER A 186 11.13 10.58 -8.39
CA SER A 186 12.21 10.57 -9.38
C SER A 186 12.37 11.92 -10.09
N ALA A 187 11.33 12.77 -10.10
CA ALA A 187 11.31 14.08 -10.75
C ALA A 187 11.32 15.28 -9.77
N GLU A 188 10.81 15.12 -8.54
CA GLU A 188 10.47 16.20 -7.58
C GLU A 188 11.69 17.02 -7.11
N ARG A 189 12.92 16.50 -7.24
CA ARG A 189 14.11 17.19 -6.70
C ARG A 189 14.53 18.43 -7.49
N ARG A 190 13.92 18.73 -8.63
CA ARG A 190 14.17 19.99 -9.37
C ARG A 190 12.97 20.93 -9.33
N ARG A 191 12.90 21.73 -8.26
CA ARG A 191 12.03 22.91 -8.10
C ARG A 191 10.60 22.70 -8.64
N GLY A 192 9.75 22.05 -7.84
CA GLY A 192 8.29 22.11 -7.96
C GLY A 192 7.73 21.58 -9.27
N THR A 193 7.82 20.27 -9.51
CA THR A 193 7.19 19.62 -10.66
C THR A 193 6.01 18.78 -10.20
N CYS A 194 4.81 19.32 -10.39
CA CYS A 194 3.56 18.62 -10.14
C CYS A 194 3.35 17.58 -11.26
N ALA A 195 3.03 16.34 -10.89
CA ALA A 195 2.52 15.35 -11.83
C ALA A 195 1.19 15.88 -12.40
N SER A 196 1.17 16.30 -13.67
CA SER A 196 -0.05 16.78 -14.31
C SER A 196 -0.98 15.59 -14.57
N GLY A 197 -1.93 15.39 -13.67
CA GLY A 197 -3.14 14.63 -13.94
C GLY A 197 -3.91 15.29 -15.09
N ILE A 198 -4.49 14.45 -15.93
CA ILE A 198 -5.31 14.82 -17.09
C ILE A 198 -6.54 15.60 -16.60
N TYR A 199 -6.45 16.92 -16.54
CA TYR A 199 -7.57 17.85 -16.73
C TYR A 199 -7.01 19.13 -17.32
N HIS A 200 -7.20 19.31 -18.63
CA HIS A 200 -7.07 20.61 -19.28
C HIS A 200 -8.00 21.61 -18.57
N GLN A 201 -7.44 22.71 -18.05
CA GLN A 201 -7.91 24.10 -18.23
C GLN A 201 -6.89 25.07 -17.57
N PRO A 202 -6.35 26.07 -18.29
CA PRO A 202 -5.38 27.00 -17.75
C PRO A 202 -6.11 28.15 -17.03
N TYR A 203 -6.03 28.20 -15.70
CA TYR A 203 -6.28 29.44 -14.96
C TYR A 203 -4.97 29.95 -14.37
N ASP A 204 -4.53 31.10 -14.91
CA ASP A 204 -3.36 31.85 -14.49
C ASP A 204 -3.68 32.54 -13.14
N TRP A 205 -3.29 31.92 -12.02
CA TRP A 205 -3.45 32.51 -10.70
C TRP A 205 -2.17 33.29 -10.32
N ARG A 206 -2.23 34.63 -10.41
CA ARG A 206 -1.19 35.52 -9.88
C ARG A 206 -1.57 35.99 -8.48
N PRO A 207 -0.67 35.89 -7.47
CA PRO A 207 -0.92 36.49 -6.16
C PRO A 207 -0.93 38.02 -6.24
N PRO A 208 -1.78 38.72 -5.48
CA PRO A 208 -1.78 40.18 -5.44
C PRO A 208 -0.50 40.66 -4.73
N THR A 209 0.29 41.49 -5.42
CA THR A 209 1.38 42.25 -4.83
C THR A 209 0.80 43.29 -3.87
N ARG A 210 1.14 43.18 -2.58
CA ARG A 210 0.89 44.22 -1.60
C ARG A 210 1.88 45.37 -1.85
N THR A 211 1.38 46.49 -2.35
CA THR A 211 2.05 47.80 -2.29
C THR A 211 1.36 48.66 -1.24
N ALA A 212 2.10 48.95 -0.17
CA ALA A 212 2.15 50.23 0.53
C ALA A 212 3.40 50.20 1.42
#